data_AF-A0A9D5JKQ2-F1
#
_entry.id   AF-A0A9D5JKQ2-F1
#
_cell.length_a   1.000
_cell.length_b   1.000
_cell.length_c   1.000
_cell.angle_alpha   90.00
_cell.angle_beta   90.00
_cell.angle_gamma   90.00
#
_symmetry.space_group_name_H-M   'P 1'
#
loop_
_entity.id
_entity.type
_entity.pdbx_description
1 polymer ?
#
loop_
_entity_poly.entity_id
_entity_poly.type
_entity_poly.pdbx_seq_one_letter_code
_entity_poly.pdbx_strand_id
1 'polypeptide(L)'
;MMDLLFSPGGRINTHEFMKGAKILIAASLVLVLVRSINFQLGTTLALLNVVMWWCWIVLWVKRYHDGGQSGWMCLIPIIVFNIVSTIFNQIVFNMFADPEIRAAMKEAAATGNFGAAMEAVMSSGGMSETGMLVSALGGAAISYAIAFLFNRAIRQEPSDNRFGPAS
;
A
#
# COMPACT_ATOMS: atom_id res chain seq x y z
N MET A 1 0.42 -18.83 10.60
CA MET A 1 0.16 -17.68 9.69
C MET A 1 -0.90 -16.73 10.23
N MET A 2 -1.99 -17.19 10.85
CA MET A 2 -3.01 -16.32 11.44
C MET A 2 -2.42 -15.44 12.56
N ASP A 3 -1.68 -16.02 13.50
CA ASP A 3 -0.98 -15.24 14.54
C ASP A 3 0.07 -14.26 13.99
N LEU A 4 0.61 -14.56 12.79
CA LEU A 4 1.58 -13.71 12.11
C LEU A 4 0.97 -12.37 11.70
N LEU A 5 -0.29 -12.37 11.25
CA LEU A 5 -0.95 -11.23 10.62
C LEU A 5 -1.91 -10.47 11.57
N PHE A 6 -2.35 -11.09 12.67
CA PHE A 6 -3.40 -10.52 13.52
C PHE A 6 -2.96 -10.15 14.95
N SER A 7 -1.79 -10.59 15.41
CA SER A 7 -1.22 -10.19 16.71
C SER A 7 0.06 -9.40 16.50
N PRO A 8 0.27 -8.22 17.11
CA PRO A 8 1.52 -7.45 17.02
C PRO A 8 2.65 -8.00 17.91
N GLY A 9 2.36 -8.98 18.76
CA GLY A 9 3.34 -9.59 19.66
C GLY A 9 4.29 -10.55 18.93
N GLY A 10 5.55 -10.57 19.35
CA GLY A 10 6.58 -11.47 18.82
C GLY A 10 7.54 -10.83 17.82
N ARG A 11 8.38 -11.69 17.24
CA ARG A 11 9.44 -11.37 16.27
C ARG A 11 9.22 -12.19 15.00
N ILE A 12 9.69 -11.67 13.87
CA ILE A 12 9.71 -12.39 12.60
C ILE A 12 11.05 -12.17 11.92
N ASN A 13 11.61 -13.24 11.37
CA ASN A 13 12.85 -13.15 10.63
C ASN A 13 12.64 -12.55 9.23
N THR A 14 13.77 -12.20 8.60
CA THR A 14 13.84 -11.57 7.28
C THR A 14 13.05 -12.34 6.21
N HIS A 15 13.05 -13.67 6.26
CA HIS A 15 12.42 -14.51 5.24
C HIS A 15 10.90 -14.64 5.44
N GLU A 16 10.45 -14.78 6.69
CA GLU A 16 9.04 -14.80 7.05
C GLU A 16 8.36 -13.47 6.78
N PHE A 17 9.04 -12.34 7.06
CA PHE A 17 8.57 -11.02 6.69
C PHE A 17 8.30 -10.92 5.18
N MET A 18 9.26 -11.31 4.33
CA MET A 18 9.08 -11.25 2.87
C MET A 18 7.99 -12.19 2.37
N LYS A 19 7.78 -13.34 3.01
CA LYS A 19 6.64 -14.22 2.70
C LYS A 19 5.32 -13.51 2.99
N GLY A 20 5.18 -12.91 4.18
CA GLY A 20 3.99 -12.15 4.56
C GLY A 20 3.74 -10.96 3.63
N ALA A 21 4.78 -10.17 3.34
CA ALA A 21 4.70 -9.02 2.43
C ALA A 21 4.24 -9.43 1.03
N LYS A 22 4.80 -10.51 0.45
CA LYS A 22 4.36 -11.00 -0.87
C LYS A 22 2.90 -11.42 -0.89
N ILE A 23 2.40 -12.04 0.17
CA ILE A 23 0.99 -12.44 0.28
C ILE A 23 0.09 -11.20 0.33
N LEU A 24 0.45 -10.20 1.14
CA LEU A 24 -0.32 -8.95 1.20
C LEU A 24 -0.30 -8.19 -0.13
N ILE A 25 0.84 -8.11 -0.79
CA ILE A 25 0.96 -7.48 -2.11
C ILE A 25 0.08 -8.19 -3.14
N ALA A 26 0.13 -9.53 -3.19
CA ALA A 26 -0.71 -10.30 -4.11
C ALA A 26 -2.20 -10.11 -3.80
N ALA A 27 -2.60 -10.13 -2.52
CA ALA A 27 -3.97 -9.90 -2.11
C ALA A 27 -4.46 -8.49 -2.48
N SER A 28 -3.65 -7.46 -2.21
CA SER A 28 -3.95 -6.07 -2.59
C SER A 28 -4.06 -5.91 -4.11
N LEU A 29 -3.19 -6.54 -4.88
CA LEU A 29 -3.25 -6.51 -6.34
C LEU A 29 -4.54 -7.14 -6.86
N VAL A 30 -4.93 -8.31 -6.33
CA VAL A 30 -6.19 -8.97 -6.69
C VAL A 30 -7.38 -8.06 -6.34
N LEU A 31 -7.39 -7.40 -5.18
CA LEU A 31 -8.47 -6.48 -4.81
C LEU A 31 -8.60 -5.30 -5.79
N VAL A 32 -7.49 -4.73 -6.24
CA VAL A 32 -7.48 -3.64 -7.24
C VAL A 32 -8.01 -4.14 -8.59
N LEU A 33 -7.59 -5.32 -9.03
CA LEU A 33 -8.05 -5.91 -10.30
C LEU A 33 -9.53 -6.34 -10.25
N VAL A 34 -10.03 -6.82 -9.12
CA VAL A 34 -11.46 -7.13 -8.95
C VAL A 34 -12.28 -5.84 -9.06
N ARG A 35 -11.81 -4.74 -8.46
CA ARG A 35 -12.47 -3.44 -8.57
C ARG A 35 -12.52 -2.91 -10.01
N SER A 36 -11.51 -3.19 -10.83
CA SER A 36 -11.52 -2.77 -12.24
C SER A 36 -12.53 -3.55 -13.10
N ILE A 37 -12.85 -4.80 -12.73
CA ILE A 37 -13.83 -5.63 -13.46
C ILE A 37 -15.25 -5.34 -12.97
N ASN A 38 -15.44 -5.21 -11.65
CA ASN A 38 -16.74 -4.95 -11.04
C ASN A 38 -16.60 -3.87 -9.96
N PHE A 39 -16.99 -2.65 -10.32
CA PHE A 39 -16.87 -1.50 -9.45
C PHE A 39 -17.65 -1.65 -8.14
N GLN A 40 -18.89 -2.15 -8.20
CA GLN A 40 -19.76 -2.35 -7.04
C GLN A 40 -19.19 -3.38 -6.06
N LEU A 41 -18.71 -4.51 -6.56
CA LEU A 41 -18.03 -5.51 -5.74
C LEU A 41 -16.74 -4.93 -5.15
N GLY A 42 -15.97 -4.19 -5.95
CA GLY A 42 -14.76 -3.50 -5.51
C GLY A 42 -14.99 -2.42 -4.45
N THR A 43 -16.15 -1.75 -4.43
CA THR A 43 -16.53 -0.83 -3.35
C THR A 43 -16.95 -1.56 -2.07
N THR A 44 -17.66 -2.67 -2.18
CA THR A 44 -18.04 -3.49 -1.00
C THR A 44 -16.82 -4.13 -0.33
N LEU A 45 -15.84 -4.56 -1.13
CA LEU A 45 -14.56 -5.08 -0.65
C LEU A 45 -13.62 -3.99 -0.11
N ALA A 46 -13.99 -2.70 -0.15
CA ALA A 46 -13.16 -1.64 0.39
C ALA A 46 -12.90 -1.80 1.91
N LEU A 47 -13.81 -2.44 2.65
CA LEU A 47 -13.59 -2.80 4.05
C LEU A 47 -12.43 -3.79 4.25
N LEU A 48 -12.16 -4.67 3.27
CA LEU A 48 -10.98 -5.54 3.33
C LEU A 48 -9.67 -4.76 3.25
N ASN A 49 -9.69 -3.56 2.65
CA ASN A 49 -8.51 -2.71 2.57
C ASN A 49 -8.05 -2.29 3.97
N VAL A 50 -8.99 -1.99 4.88
CA VAL A 50 -8.68 -1.68 6.30
C VAL A 50 -7.98 -2.87 6.98
N VAL A 51 -8.45 -4.09 6.71
CA VAL A 51 -7.82 -5.32 7.22
C VAL A 51 -6.41 -5.49 6.64
N MET A 52 -6.21 -5.20 5.35
CA MET A 52 -4.87 -5.24 4.74
C MET A 52 -3.92 -4.23 5.39
N TRP A 53 -4.38 -3.02 5.69
CA TRP A 53 -3.60 -2.02 6.42
C TRP A 53 -3.20 -2.50 7.82
N TRP A 54 -4.12 -3.14 8.55
CA TRP A 54 -3.80 -3.74 9.85
C TRP A 54 -2.70 -4.81 9.72
N CYS A 55 -2.83 -5.74 8.77
CA CYS A 55 -1.84 -6.79 8.54
C CYS A 55 -0.45 -6.21 8.21
N TRP A 56 -0.39 -5.13 7.44
CA TRP A 56 0.87 -4.42 7.16
C TRP A 56 1.51 -3.85 8.43
N ILE A 57 0.72 -3.20 9.28
CA ILE A 57 1.20 -2.64 10.55
C ILE A 57 1.79 -3.77 11.41
N VAL A 58 1.07 -4.88 11.57
CA VAL A 58 1.51 -6.02 12.38
C VAL A 58 2.83 -6.62 11.86
N LEU A 59 2.97 -6.81 10.54
CA LEU A 59 4.22 -7.31 9.95
C LEU A 59 5.40 -6.38 10.22
N TRP A 60 5.22 -5.07 10.03
CA TRP A 60 6.28 -4.11 10.28
C TRP A 60 6.69 -4.06 11.75
N VAL A 61 5.71 -4.03 12.66
CA VAL A 61 5.95 -4.03 14.11
C VAL A 61 6.84 -5.20 14.51
N LYS A 62 6.50 -6.43 14.08
CA LYS A 62 7.30 -7.62 14.39
C LYS A 62 8.68 -7.61 13.78
N ARG A 63 8.84 -7.04 12.57
CA ARG A 63 10.15 -6.95 11.92
C ARG A 63 11.06 -5.97 12.66
N TYR A 64 10.52 -4.87 13.16
CA TYR A 64 11.25 -3.91 13.98
C TYR A 64 11.56 -4.46 15.38
N HIS A 65 10.65 -5.24 15.97
CA HIS A 65 10.92 -5.99 17.20
C HIS A 65 12.07 -6.98 17.05
N ASP A 66 12.21 -7.63 15.88
CA ASP A 66 13.35 -8.51 15.61
C ASP A 66 14.70 -7.76 15.58
N GLY A 67 14.69 -6.47 15.26
CA GLY A 67 15.86 -5.60 15.37
C GLY A 67 16.02 -4.88 16.73
N GLY A 68 15.24 -5.27 17.75
CA GLY A 68 15.25 -4.65 19.08
C GLY A 68 14.60 -3.26 19.16
N GLN A 69 14.03 -2.77 18.04
CA GLN A 69 13.47 -1.43 17.94
C GLN A 69 12.01 -1.39 18.43
N SER A 70 11.48 -0.19 18.64
CA SER A 70 10.08 0.00 19.01
C SER A 70 9.15 -0.30 17.84
N GLY A 71 7.97 -0.86 18.13
CA GLY A 71 6.94 -1.11 17.11
C GLY A 71 6.51 0.15 16.36
N TRP A 72 6.61 1.33 16.98
CA TRP A 72 6.32 2.64 16.37
C TRP A 72 7.18 2.96 15.14
N MET A 73 8.34 2.31 14.99
CA MET A 73 9.19 2.44 13.80
C MET A 73 8.48 1.95 12.53
N CYS A 74 7.40 1.16 12.64
CA CYS A 74 6.55 0.77 11.52
C CYS A 74 5.96 1.96 10.76
N LEU A 75 5.84 3.13 11.40
CA LEU A 75 5.31 4.33 10.75
C LEU A 75 6.25 4.86 9.66
N ILE A 76 7.56 4.62 9.76
CA ILE A 76 8.53 5.11 8.76
C ILE A 76 8.26 4.51 7.38
N PRO A 77 8.26 3.17 7.18
CA PRO A 77 7.98 2.60 5.86
C PRO A 77 6.56 2.90 5.40
N ILE A 78 5.59 3.06 6.31
CA ILE A 78 4.21 3.46 5.96
C ILE A 78 4.17 4.89 5.39
N ILE A 79 4.83 5.84 6.04
CA ILE A 79 4.90 7.23 5.57
C ILE A 79 5.64 7.30 4.23
N VAL A 80 6.77 6.60 4.11
CA VAL A 80 7.53 6.52 2.85
C VAL A 80 6.66 5.92 1.73
N PHE A 81 5.91 4.85 2.01
CA PHE A 81 4.99 4.26 1.05
C PHE A 81 3.93 5.26 0.56
N ASN A 82 3.32 6.01 1.47
CA ASN A 82 2.31 7.00 1.10
C ASN A 82 2.91 8.11 0.22
N ILE A 83 4.05 8.67 0.60
CA ILE A 83 4.71 9.74 -0.18
C ILE A 83 5.08 9.25 -1.59
N VAL A 84 5.76 8.11 -1.68
CA VAL A 84 6.19 7.54 -2.97
C VAL A 84 4.98 7.17 -3.83
N SER A 85 3.94 6.59 -3.24
CA SER A 85 2.72 6.21 -3.96
C SER A 85 1.94 7.43 -4.45
N THR A 86 1.89 8.52 -3.68
CA THR A 86 1.24 9.77 -4.12
C THR A 86 1.97 10.36 -5.32
N ILE A 87 3.30 10.46 -5.26
CA ILE A 87 4.11 10.98 -6.38
C ILE A 87 3.93 10.09 -7.61
N PHE A 88 4.03 8.77 -7.44
CA PHE A 88 3.83 7.81 -8.52
C PHE A 88 2.44 7.93 -9.16
N ASN A 89 1.37 7.95 -8.36
CA ASN A 89 0.01 8.07 -8.90
C ASN A 89 -0.24 9.42 -9.57
N GLN A 90 0.38 10.52 -9.12
CA GLN A 90 0.31 11.80 -9.83
C GLN A 90 0.98 11.73 -11.21
N ILE A 91 2.11 11.04 -11.32
CA ILE A 91 2.80 10.85 -12.61
C ILE A 91 1.92 10.00 -13.54
N VAL A 92 1.43 8.85 -13.06
CA VAL A 92 0.54 7.97 -13.84
C VAL A 92 -0.73 8.71 -14.27
N PHE A 93 -1.36 9.47 -13.37
CA PHE A 93 -2.53 10.28 -13.69
C PHE A 93 -2.23 11.29 -14.81
N ASN A 94 -1.14 12.04 -14.71
CA ASN A 94 -0.77 13.01 -15.75
C ASN A 94 -0.44 12.37 -17.10
N MET A 95 0.00 11.12 -17.11
CA MET A 95 0.35 10.38 -18.34
C MET A 95 -0.85 9.70 -19.00
N PHE A 96 -1.81 9.20 -18.20
CA PHE A 96 -2.85 8.28 -18.68
C PHE A 96 -4.30 8.74 -18.47
N ALA A 97 -4.53 9.88 -17.83
CA ALA A 97 -5.85 10.50 -17.74
C ALA A 97 -6.18 11.29 -19.01
N ASP A 98 -7.45 11.29 -19.39
CA ASP A 98 -7.91 12.03 -20.56
C ASP A 98 -7.66 13.54 -20.41
N PRO A 99 -7.32 14.25 -21.50
CA PRO A 99 -7.05 15.68 -21.46
C PRO A 99 -8.19 16.52 -20.84
N GLU A 100 -9.45 16.13 -21.08
CA GLU A 100 -10.63 16.77 -20.51
C GLU A 100 -10.68 16.65 -18.98
N ILE A 101 -10.38 15.45 -18.45
CA ILE A 101 -10.35 15.18 -17.01
C ILE A 101 -9.20 15.96 -16.35
N ARG A 102 -8.05 16.04 -17.02
CA ARG A 102 -6.91 16.83 -16.54
C ARG A 102 -7.24 18.32 -16.49
N ALA A 103 -7.99 18.84 -17.45
CA ALA A 103 -8.45 20.22 -17.46
C ALA A 103 -9.46 20.48 -16.33
N ALA A 104 -10.47 19.62 -16.19
CA ALA A 104 -11.47 19.71 -15.12
C ALA A 104 -10.84 19.64 -13.72
N MET A 105 -9.85 18.76 -13.52
CA MET A 105 -9.12 18.66 -12.24
C MET A 105 -8.28 19.90 -11.94
N LYS A 106 -7.67 20.53 -12.95
CA LYS A 106 -6.94 21.79 -12.79
C LYS A 106 -7.86 22.95 -12.45
N GLU A 107 -9.01 23.02 -13.11
CA GLU A 107 -10.02 24.04 -12.85
C GLU A 107 -10.61 23.90 -11.44
N ALA A 108 -10.90 22.68 -11.01
CA ALA A 108 -11.35 22.40 -9.64
C ALA A 108 -10.29 22.74 -8.59
N ALA A 109 -9.01 22.47 -8.86
CA ALA A 109 -7.93 22.87 -7.98
C ALA A 109 -7.80 24.41 -7.85
N ALA A 110 -8.12 25.15 -8.92
CA ALA A 110 -8.08 26.61 -8.94
C ALA A 110 -9.32 27.26 -8.29
N THR A 111 -10.50 26.65 -8.46
CA THR A 111 -11.79 27.21 -8.02
C THR A 111 -12.29 26.63 -6.69
N GLY A 112 -11.64 25.58 -6.17
CA GLY A 112 -12.09 24.84 -5.01
C GLY A 112 -13.33 23.97 -5.27
N ASN A 113 -13.82 23.88 -6.51
CA ASN A 113 -15.00 23.11 -6.87
C ASN A 113 -14.65 21.63 -7.13
N PHE A 114 -14.28 20.92 -6.06
CA PHE A 114 -13.94 19.49 -6.12
C PHE A 114 -15.12 18.59 -6.52
N GLY A 115 -16.36 19.06 -6.35
CA GLY A 115 -17.56 18.32 -6.73
C GLY A 115 -17.67 18.12 -8.24
N ALA A 116 -17.51 19.20 -9.02
CA ALA A 116 -17.54 19.15 -10.48
C ALA A 116 -16.37 18.32 -11.05
N ALA A 117 -15.18 18.40 -10.44
CA ALA A 117 -14.05 17.55 -10.80
C ALA A 117 -14.32 16.05 -10.60
N MET A 118 -14.92 15.70 -9.45
CA MET A 118 -15.26 14.31 -9.14
C MET A 118 -16.32 13.77 -10.11
N GLU A 119 -17.29 14.60 -10.49
CA GLU A 119 -18.33 14.25 -11.47
C GLU A 119 -17.74 14.03 -12.88
N ALA A 120 -16.79 14.86 -13.29
CA ALA A 120 -16.07 14.70 -14.55
C ALA A 120 -15.24 13.39 -14.58
N VAL A 121 -14.58 13.04 -13.47
CA VAL A 121 -13.84 11.78 -13.33
C VAL A 121 -14.78 10.56 -13.36
N MET A 122 -15.95 10.65 -12.72
CA MET A 122 -16.90 9.54 -12.67
C MET A 122 -17.65 9.32 -13.99
N SER A 123 -17.94 10.38 -14.74
CA SER A 123 -18.71 10.29 -16.00
C SER A 123 -17.89 9.83 -17.21
N SER A 124 -16.58 10.07 -17.20
CA SER A 124 -15.66 9.73 -18.30
C SER A 124 -14.94 8.38 -18.14
N GLY A 125 -15.14 7.68 -17.02
CA GLY A 125 -14.39 6.47 -16.68
C GLY A 125 -13.00 6.73 -16.07
N GLY A 126 -12.58 8.00 -15.97
CA GLY A 126 -11.42 8.42 -15.18
C GLY A 126 -10.06 8.24 -15.86
N MET A 127 -9.55 7.01 -15.90
CA MET A 127 -8.20 6.71 -16.41
C MET A 127 -8.28 5.58 -17.44
N SER A 128 -7.47 5.65 -18.49
CA SER A 128 -7.39 4.57 -19.49
C SER A 128 -7.08 3.21 -18.82
N GLU A 129 -7.54 2.11 -19.44
CA GLU A 129 -7.29 0.74 -18.94
C GLU A 129 -5.79 0.48 -18.73
N THR A 130 -4.95 0.98 -19.64
CA THR A 130 -3.49 0.90 -19.50
C THR A 130 -3.01 1.67 -18.27
N GLY A 131 -3.50 2.88 -18.03
CA GLY A 131 -3.17 3.65 -16.84
C GLY A 131 -3.56 2.94 -15.54
N MET A 132 -4.73 2.30 -15.51
CA MET A 132 -5.19 1.51 -14.37
C MET A 132 -4.27 0.33 -14.09
N LEU A 133 -3.87 -0.42 -15.12
CA LEU A 133 -2.94 -1.54 -14.99
C LEU A 133 -1.54 -1.08 -14.54
N VAL A 134 -1.03 0.02 -15.12
CA VAL A 134 0.25 0.61 -14.72
C VAL A 134 0.21 1.09 -13.27
N SER A 135 -0.89 1.71 -12.82
CA SER A 135 -1.07 2.11 -11.42
C SER A 135 -1.08 0.90 -10.49
N ALA A 136 -1.84 -0.15 -10.84
CA ALA A 136 -1.95 -1.36 -10.03
C ALA A 136 -0.61 -2.10 -9.88
N LEU A 137 0.07 -2.35 -11.01
CA LEU A 137 1.37 -3.04 -11.02
C LEU A 137 2.48 -2.17 -10.39
N GLY A 138 2.46 -0.87 -10.65
CA GLY A 138 3.42 0.07 -10.06
C GLY A 138 3.25 0.18 -8.55
N GLY A 139 2.02 0.21 -8.05
CA GLY A 139 1.72 0.16 -6.61
C GLY A 139 2.28 -1.11 -5.96
N ALA A 140 2.03 -2.28 -6.57
CA ALA A 140 2.58 -3.55 -6.11
C ALA A 140 4.12 -3.57 -6.12
N ALA A 141 4.74 -3.02 -7.17
CA ALA A 141 6.19 -2.90 -7.28
C ALA A 141 6.78 -1.98 -6.22
N ILE A 142 6.15 -0.83 -5.94
CA ILE A 142 6.55 0.10 -4.88
C ILE A 142 6.45 -0.57 -3.51
N SER A 143 5.33 -1.24 -3.21
CA SER A 143 5.17 -2.00 -1.96
C SER A 143 6.25 -3.05 -1.79
N TYR A 144 6.56 -3.81 -2.85
CA TYR A 144 7.62 -4.80 -2.82
C TYR A 144 9.00 -4.17 -2.59
N ALA A 145 9.32 -3.09 -3.31
CA ALA A 145 10.59 -2.38 -3.19
C ALA A 145 10.79 -1.84 -1.77
N ILE A 146 9.78 -1.20 -1.18
CA ILE A 146 9.84 -0.69 0.19
C ILE A 146 10.00 -1.83 1.18
N ALA A 147 9.19 -2.89 1.06
CA ALA A 147 9.30 -4.07 1.91
C ALA A 147 10.71 -4.65 1.85
N PHE A 148 11.27 -4.82 0.65
CA PHE A 148 12.61 -5.36 0.45
C PHE A 148 13.71 -4.46 1.03
N LEU A 149 13.69 -3.17 0.73
CA LEU A 149 14.72 -2.21 1.13
C LEU A 149 14.78 -2.05 2.65
N PHE A 150 13.63 -1.85 3.30
CA PHE A 150 13.57 -1.69 4.75
C PHE A 150 13.88 -3.01 5.47
N ASN A 151 13.40 -4.14 4.97
CA ASN A 151 13.73 -5.44 5.55
C ASN A 151 15.23 -5.73 5.53
N ARG A 152 15.93 -5.31 4.48
CA ARG A 152 17.39 -5.40 4.36
C ARG A 152 18.12 -4.41 5.27
N ALA A 153 17.54 -3.23 5.51
CA ALA A 153 18.13 -2.21 6.37
C ALA A 153 18.03 -2.54 7.86
N ILE A 154 16.98 -3.25 8.29
CA ILE A 154 16.78 -3.64 9.69
C ILE A 154 17.77 -4.77 10.04
N ARG A 155 18.67 -4.52 10.98
CA ARG A 155 19.58 -5.55 11.50
C ARG A 155 18.84 -6.43 12.48
N GLN A 156 19.07 -7.73 12.39
CA GLN A 156 18.50 -8.71 13.32
C GLN A 156 19.29 -8.73 14.63
N GLU A 157 18.58 -8.78 15.75
CA GLU A 157 19.17 -8.92 17.08
C GLU A 157 19.42 -10.41 17.38
N PRO A 158 20.67 -10.84 17.60
CA PRO A 158 21.02 -12.26 17.72
C PRO A 158 20.63 -12.87 19.07
N SER A 159 20.36 -12.06 20.09
CA SER A 159 19.90 -12.51 21.41
C SER A 159 18.40 -12.40 21.57
N ASP A 160 17.87 -13.10 22.57
CA ASP A 160 16.52 -12.88 23.06
C ASP A 160 16.35 -11.41 23.48
N ASN A 161 15.17 -10.86 23.23
CA ASN A 161 14.86 -9.49 23.60
C ASN A 161 13.48 -9.42 24.25
N ARG A 162 13.10 -8.23 24.71
CA ARG A 162 11.81 -7.97 25.39
C ARG A 162 10.56 -8.33 24.58
N PHE A 163 10.70 -8.60 23.28
CA PHE A 163 9.61 -8.92 22.37
C PHE A 163 9.51 -10.42 22.04
N GLY A 164 10.50 -11.23 22.43
CA GLY A 164 10.48 -12.68 22.24
C GLY A 164 11.87 -13.29 22.02
N PRO A 165 11.93 -14.63 21.89
CA PRO A 165 13.17 -15.35 21.61
C PRO A 165 13.74 -14.98 20.23
N ALA A 166 15.04 -15.18 20.03
CA ALA A 166 15.68 -14.98 18.72
C ALA A 166 14.98 -15.80 17.61
N SER A 167 14.77 -15.17 16.44
CA SER A 167 13.99 -15.73 15.31
C SER A 167 14.79 -15.96 14.03
#